data_AF-A0AAW0G976-F1
#
_entry.id   AF-A0AAW0G976-F1
#
_cell.length_a   1.000
_cell.length_b   1.000
_cell.length_c   1.000
_cell.angle_alpha   90.00
_cell.angle_beta   90.00
_cell.angle_gamma   90.00
#
_symmetry.space_group_name_H-M   'P 1'
#
loop_
_entity.id
_entity.type
_entity.pdbx_description
1 polymer ?
#
loop_
_entity_poly.entity_id
_entity_poly.type
_entity_poly.pdbx_seq_one_letter_code
_entity_poly.pdbx_strand_id
1 'polypeptide(L)'
;MSHGDGLCLRFPENLGIHASLSHEHAANMLLRAIQISQSTPYSWSYIDRPSDGQLYLIYVPPQMSFPIDGIRYQDSETSYRIPVGAGREMEIAEIKFGFIPNHDQVAYRVRRRYRILKGGHPQLILIHYSRGQSIAIAPSLNTPIRVYPLRTPNEPPVFVLGERSGHKAFPQQAGGVPRPDRQPSLPGGMGPMGVPHMMNQQAMLAQQNQRMEALERGARERERSGSMNARQQARETEEDFFLDDSDLVTSRSLAVARYRRNHEFMNEVFMHAGFGMLKEKADPKPSFSIFDKKDLESKIANLATEVEDLKRKAAERQAARQAEEDYQVGDVSMEPLSGEGIAV
;
A
#
# COMPACT_ATOMS: atom_id res chain seq x y z
N MET A 1 -0.08 -3.92 10.92
CA MET A 1 -0.33 -2.48 10.78
C MET A 1 -1.18 -2.33 9.53
N SER A 2 -2.43 -1.86 9.65
CA SER A 2 -3.27 -1.65 8.47
C SER A 2 -2.64 -0.53 7.63
N HIS A 3 -2.14 -0.88 6.45
CA HIS A 3 -1.49 0.03 5.52
C HIS A 3 -2.45 1.10 4.93
N GLY A 4 -3.69 1.18 5.43
CA GLY A 4 -4.78 2.03 4.92
C GLY A 4 -4.99 3.36 5.66
N ASP A 5 -4.40 3.59 6.85
CA ASP A 5 -4.66 4.83 7.61
C ASP A 5 -4.00 6.08 6.98
N GLY A 6 -3.00 5.91 6.12
CA GLY A 6 -2.22 7.00 5.53
C GLY A 6 -1.25 7.67 6.50
N LEU A 7 -0.81 6.94 7.53
CA LEU A 7 0.28 7.36 8.42
C LEU A 7 1.62 7.18 7.68
N CYS A 8 2.53 8.14 7.80
CA CYS A 8 3.84 8.08 7.15
C CYS A 8 4.97 8.64 8.03
N LEU A 9 6.21 8.28 7.71
CA LEU A 9 7.40 8.87 8.33
C LEU A 9 7.69 10.21 7.66
N ARG A 10 7.52 11.29 8.42
CA ARG A 10 7.70 12.65 7.94
C ARG A 10 8.92 13.29 8.58
N PHE A 11 9.64 14.08 7.78
CA PHE A 11 10.69 14.95 8.27
C PHE A 11 10.08 15.95 9.29
N PRO A 12 10.68 16.09 10.49
CA PRO A 12 10.04 16.82 11.59
C PRO A 12 9.93 18.32 11.35
N GLU A 13 10.83 18.92 10.54
CA GLU A 13 10.82 20.36 10.30
C GLU A 13 9.85 20.76 9.19
N ASN A 14 9.34 21.99 9.27
CA ASN A 14 8.51 22.58 8.23
C ASN A 14 9.42 23.17 7.12
N LEU A 15 9.22 22.74 5.88
CA LEU A 15 9.99 23.18 4.71
C LEU A 15 9.47 24.50 4.09
N GLY A 16 8.47 25.13 4.71
CA GLY A 16 7.88 26.38 4.29
C GLY A 16 6.82 26.23 3.19
N ILE A 17 6.33 27.38 2.72
CA ILE A 17 5.32 27.51 1.67
C ILE A 17 5.99 28.10 0.42
N HIS A 18 5.84 27.41 -0.71
CA HIS A 18 6.44 27.77 -2.00
C HIS A 18 5.33 27.77 -3.05
N ALA A 19 5.04 28.91 -3.68
CA ALA A 19 3.99 28.99 -4.70
C ALA A 19 4.26 28.07 -5.90
N SER A 20 5.52 27.98 -6.31
CA SER A 20 6.00 27.12 -7.40
C SER A 20 7.36 26.52 -7.03
N LEU A 21 7.59 25.27 -7.41
CA LEU A 21 8.85 24.57 -7.18
C LEU A 21 9.46 24.15 -8.53
N SER A 22 10.63 24.68 -8.86
CA SER A 22 11.36 24.24 -10.05
C SER A 22 11.96 22.85 -9.86
N HIS A 23 12.11 22.10 -10.95
CA HIS A 23 12.67 20.74 -10.91
C HIS A 23 14.09 20.72 -10.35
N GLU A 24 14.92 21.68 -10.72
CA GLU A 24 16.29 21.81 -10.22
C GLU A 24 16.32 22.10 -8.72
N HIS A 25 15.43 22.99 -8.24
CA HIS A 25 15.33 23.28 -6.81
C HIS A 25 14.88 22.05 -6.02
N ALA A 26 13.88 21.32 -6.53
CA ALA A 26 13.41 20.07 -5.94
C ALA A 26 14.54 19.02 -5.85
N ALA A 27 15.34 18.88 -6.90
CA ALA A 27 16.49 17.97 -6.89
C ALA A 27 17.56 18.39 -5.88
N ASN A 28 17.89 19.68 -5.79
CA ASN A 28 18.83 20.20 -4.80
C ASN A 28 18.33 20.01 -3.36
N MET A 29 17.01 20.13 -3.13
CA MET A 29 16.40 19.79 -1.83
C MET A 29 16.52 18.30 -1.52
N LEU A 30 16.23 17.42 -2.48
CA LEU A 30 16.35 15.96 -2.30
C LEU A 30 17.79 15.52 -2.05
N LEU A 31 18.78 16.11 -2.72
CA LEU A 31 20.20 15.82 -2.48
C LEU A 31 20.64 16.23 -1.07
N ARG A 32 20.19 17.40 -0.58
CA ARG A 32 20.42 17.83 0.80
C ARG A 32 19.68 16.96 1.81
N ALA A 33 18.45 16.55 1.48
CA ALA A 33 17.63 15.69 2.31
C ALA A 33 18.33 14.36 2.62
N ILE A 34 19.09 13.78 1.68
CA ILE A 34 19.86 12.55 1.92
C ILE A 34 20.87 12.74 3.06
N GLN A 35 21.58 13.86 3.09
CA GLN A 35 22.58 14.14 4.13
C GLN A 35 21.92 14.34 5.49
N ILE A 36 20.89 15.20 5.55
CA ILE A 36 20.20 15.53 6.80
C ILE A 36 19.47 14.31 7.40
N SER A 37 18.95 13.43 6.54
CA SER A 37 18.21 12.25 6.98
C SER A 37 19.09 11.16 7.62
N GLN A 38 20.42 11.23 7.49
CA GLN A 38 21.33 10.32 8.20
C GLN A 38 21.41 10.63 9.70
N SER A 39 21.23 11.90 10.07
CA SER A 39 21.35 12.38 11.46
C SER A 39 20.02 12.75 12.10
N THR A 40 18.95 12.89 11.31
CA THR A 40 17.64 13.37 11.77
C THR A 40 16.61 12.25 11.79
N PRO A 41 15.95 11.96 12.94
CA PRO A 41 14.88 10.99 13.01
C PRO A 41 13.57 11.57 12.44
N TYR A 42 12.80 10.72 11.77
CA TYR A 42 11.50 11.06 11.19
C TYR A 42 10.39 10.65 12.17
N SER A 43 9.37 11.48 12.28
CA SER A 43 8.21 11.22 13.15
C SER A 43 7.04 10.64 12.35
N TRP A 44 6.33 9.68 12.93
CA TRP A 44 5.09 9.17 12.39
C TRP A 44 4.01 10.26 12.45
N SER A 45 3.49 10.67 11.29
CA SER A 45 2.45 11.69 11.21
C SER A 45 1.59 11.53 9.95
N TYR A 46 0.41 12.14 9.98
CA TYR A 46 -0.48 12.25 8.84
C TYR A 46 -0.14 13.51 8.04
N ILE A 47 -0.16 13.38 6.72
CA ILE A 47 -0.44 14.53 5.85
C ILE A 47 -1.96 14.56 5.72
N ASP A 48 -2.58 15.69 6.05
CA ASP A 48 -4.02 15.83 5.95
C ASP A 48 -4.36 17.24 5.49
N ARG A 49 -5.08 17.33 4.37
CA ARG A 49 -5.61 18.58 3.79
C ARG A 49 -4.54 19.69 3.76
N PRO A 50 -3.36 19.43 3.17
CA PRO A 50 -2.26 20.39 3.17
C PRO A 50 -2.65 21.69 2.46
N SER A 51 -2.09 22.79 2.95
CA SER A 51 -2.30 24.12 2.36
C SER A 51 -1.57 24.26 1.03
N ASP A 52 -2.06 25.18 0.21
CA ASP A 52 -1.42 25.52 -1.07
C ASP A 52 0.02 26.02 -0.84
N GLY A 53 0.94 25.53 -1.65
CA GLY A 53 2.38 25.80 -1.59
C GLY A 53 3.16 24.98 -0.56
N GLN A 54 2.50 24.20 0.28
CA GLN A 54 3.18 23.45 1.35
C GLN A 54 4.09 22.35 0.80
N LEU A 55 5.29 22.24 1.39
CA LEU A 55 6.24 21.17 1.12
C LEU A 55 6.31 20.16 2.27
N TYR A 56 6.48 18.90 1.91
CA TYR A 56 6.75 17.81 2.84
C TYR A 56 7.87 16.93 2.31
N LEU A 57 8.78 16.54 3.19
CA LEU A 57 9.72 15.47 2.94
C LEU A 57 9.28 14.25 3.74
N ILE A 58 9.03 13.15 3.04
CA ILE A 58 8.65 11.89 3.67
C ILE A 58 9.57 10.76 3.25
N TYR A 59 9.62 9.76 4.11
CA TYR A 59 10.23 8.48 3.81
C TYR A 59 9.15 7.42 3.64
N VAL A 60 9.12 6.77 2.47
CA VAL A 60 8.18 5.70 2.16
C VAL A 60 8.95 4.40 1.95
N PRO A 61 8.81 3.41 2.85
CA PRO A 61 9.41 2.09 2.67
C PRO A 61 8.95 1.44 1.35
N PRO A 62 9.78 0.58 0.70
CA PRO A 62 9.45 -0.03 -0.60
C PRO A 62 8.11 -0.76 -0.65
N GLN A 63 7.71 -1.36 0.46
CA GLN A 63 6.48 -2.13 0.61
C GLN A 63 5.24 -1.26 0.85
N MET A 64 5.41 0.05 1.04
CA MET A 64 4.32 0.96 1.40
C MET A 64 3.91 1.82 0.20
N SER A 65 2.60 1.93 -0.01
CA SER A 65 2.05 2.88 -0.97
C SER A 65 2.14 4.31 -0.42
N PHE A 66 1.96 5.28 -1.31
CA PHE A 66 1.90 6.68 -0.90
C PHE A 66 0.72 6.90 0.07
N PRO A 67 0.94 7.61 1.20
CA PRO A 67 -0.11 7.82 2.19
C PRO A 67 -1.26 8.65 1.63
N ILE A 68 -2.48 8.37 2.09
CA ILE A 68 -3.64 9.23 1.81
C ILE A 68 -3.39 10.59 2.48
N ASP A 69 -3.60 11.68 1.77
CA ASP A 69 -3.34 13.06 2.22
C ASP A 69 -4.62 13.89 2.46
N GLY A 70 -5.78 13.24 2.41
CA GLY A 70 -7.09 13.88 2.56
C GLY A 70 -7.57 14.65 1.33
N ILE A 71 -6.81 14.64 0.23
CA ILE A 71 -7.17 15.26 -1.04
C ILE A 71 -7.64 14.16 -2.01
N ARG A 72 -8.76 14.40 -2.67
CA ARG A 72 -9.26 13.57 -3.76
C ARG A 72 -8.94 14.23 -5.09
N TYR A 73 -8.59 13.44 -6.09
CA TYR A 73 -8.24 13.95 -7.41
C TYR A 73 -9.23 13.43 -8.46
N GLN A 74 -9.56 14.29 -9.42
CA GLN A 74 -10.38 13.90 -10.58
C GLN A 74 -9.52 13.37 -11.74
N ASP A 75 -8.25 13.73 -11.78
CA ASP A 75 -7.30 13.25 -12.79
C ASP A 75 -6.55 12.00 -12.33
N SER A 76 -5.96 11.30 -13.29
CA SER A 76 -4.99 10.23 -13.05
C SER A 76 -3.61 10.81 -12.70
N GLU A 77 -2.83 10.06 -11.92
CA GLU A 77 -1.44 10.45 -11.65
C GLU A 77 -0.56 10.14 -12.86
N THR A 78 0.08 11.16 -13.40
CA THR A 78 1.02 11.03 -14.52
C THR A 78 2.45 11.07 -13.98
N SER A 79 3.31 10.17 -14.45
CA SER A 79 4.70 10.09 -13.98
C SER A 79 5.67 10.11 -15.14
N TYR A 80 6.71 10.94 -15.05
CA TYR A 80 7.75 11.06 -16.06
C TYR A 80 9.11 11.24 -15.41
N ARG A 81 10.18 10.93 -16.16
CA ARG A 81 11.56 10.97 -15.68
C ARG A 81 12.34 12.05 -16.41
N ILE A 82 13.17 12.77 -15.67
CA ILE A 82 14.05 13.79 -16.22
C ILE A 82 15.50 13.58 -15.74
N PRO A 83 16.50 13.87 -16.59
CA PRO A 83 17.88 13.92 -16.15
C PRO A 83 18.10 15.17 -15.29
N VAL A 84 18.86 15.05 -14.19
CA VAL A 84 19.17 16.18 -13.28
C VAL A 84 20.68 16.43 -13.16
N GLY A 85 21.42 16.09 -14.23
CA GLY A 85 22.86 16.24 -14.30
C GLY A 85 23.63 15.14 -13.55
N ALA A 86 24.94 15.05 -13.83
CA ALA A 86 25.86 14.09 -13.21
C ALA A 86 25.39 12.62 -13.25
N GLY A 87 24.72 12.21 -14.33
CA GLY A 87 24.19 10.85 -14.48
C GLY A 87 23.00 10.49 -13.56
N ARG A 88 22.39 11.49 -12.90
CA ARG A 88 21.23 11.30 -12.03
C ARG A 88 19.92 11.42 -12.79
N GLU A 89 18.95 10.64 -12.36
CA GLU A 89 17.59 10.65 -12.90
C GLU A 89 16.59 10.91 -11.77
N MET A 90 15.70 11.87 -11.97
CA MET A 90 14.60 12.18 -11.07
C MET A 90 13.28 11.82 -11.73
N GLU A 91 12.41 11.18 -10.97
CA GLU A 91 11.04 10.94 -11.36
C GLU A 91 10.13 11.96 -10.70
N ILE A 92 9.19 12.46 -11.50
CA ILE A 92 8.16 13.41 -11.10
C ILE A 92 6.82 12.75 -11.36
N ALA A 93 6.05 12.56 -10.29
CA ALA A 93 4.66 12.14 -10.36
C ALA A 93 3.75 13.33 -10.07
N GLU A 94 2.93 13.71 -11.04
CA GLU A 94 2.02 14.84 -10.99
C GLU A 94 0.57 14.37 -11.07
N ILE A 95 -0.27 14.90 -10.20
CA ILE A 95 -1.73 14.70 -10.24
C ILE A 95 -2.45 16.03 -10.05
N LYS A 96 -3.43 16.29 -10.91
CA LYS A 96 -4.15 17.57 -11.00
C LYS A 96 -5.60 17.44 -10.55
N PHE A 97 -6.25 18.60 -10.43
CA PHE A 97 -7.67 18.71 -10.08
C PHE A 97 -7.98 18.02 -8.75
N GLY A 98 -7.16 18.33 -7.75
CA GLY A 98 -7.34 17.94 -6.37
C GLY A 98 -8.34 18.83 -5.64
N PHE A 99 -9.15 18.23 -4.77
CA PHE A 99 -10.10 18.91 -3.90
C PHE A 99 -10.29 18.13 -2.60
N ILE A 100 -10.73 18.83 -1.56
CA ILE A 100 -11.15 18.28 -0.27
C ILE A 100 -12.67 18.11 -0.34
N PRO A 101 -13.17 16.86 -0.28
CA PRO A 101 -14.60 16.59 -0.34
C PRO A 101 -15.38 17.36 0.73
N ASN A 102 -16.57 17.84 0.37
CA ASN A 102 -17.47 18.64 1.22
C ASN A 102 -16.91 19.97 1.74
N HIS A 103 -15.75 20.42 1.27
CA HIS A 103 -15.14 21.67 1.67
C HIS A 103 -14.91 22.59 0.47
N ASP A 104 -14.25 22.09 -0.56
CA ASP A 104 -14.00 22.89 -1.76
C ASP A 104 -15.18 22.83 -2.73
N GLN A 105 -15.42 23.95 -3.41
CA GLN A 105 -16.46 24.06 -4.44
C GLN A 105 -15.94 23.71 -5.85
N VAL A 106 -14.64 23.83 -6.06
CA VAL A 106 -13.96 23.55 -7.34
C VAL A 106 -12.66 22.80 -7.07
N ALA A 107 -12.25 21.96 -8.02
CA ALA A 107 -11.01 21.20 -7.94
C ALA A 107 -9.86 21.98 -8.57
N TYR A 108 -8.89 22.38 -7.76
CA TYR A 108 -7.79 23.26 -8.17
C TYR A 108 -6.41 22.85 -7.65
N ARG A 109 -6.31 21.88 -6.73
CA ARG A 109 -5.02 21.50 -6.14
C ARG A 109 -4.24 20.60 -7.10
N VAL A 110 -2.93 20.72 -7.04
CA VAL A 110 -1.99 19.89 -7.79
C VAL A 110 -0.97 19.36 -6.80
N ARG A 111 -0.73 18.06 -6.84
CA ARG A 111 0.34 17.43 -6.06
C ARG A 111 1.42 16.93 -7.00
N ARG A 112 2.65 17.36 -6.72
CA ARG A 112 3.86 16.85 -7.39
C ARG A 112 4.70 16.10 -6.37
N ARG A 113 5.16 14.91 -6.75
CA ARG A 113 6.08 14.10 -5.96
C ARG A 113 7.37 13.96 -6.73
N TYR A 114 8.47 14.26 -6.07
CA TYR A 114 9.81 14.21 -6.64
C TYR A 114 10.60 13.13 -5.92
N ARG A 115 11.23 12.23 -6.67
CA ARG A 115 12.17 11.23 -6.13
C ARG A 115 13.36 11.05 -7.06
N ILE A 116 14.56 10.95 -6.51
CA ILE A 116 15.76 10.65 -7.30
C ILE A 116 15.91 9.13 -7.37
N LEU A 117 15.81 8.58 -8.59
CA LEU A 117 15.93 7.15 -8.85
C LEU A 117 17.40 6.71 -8.93
N LYS A 118 18.19 7.43 -9.73
CA LYS A 118 19.62 7.15 -9.92
C LYS A 118 20.47 8.22 -9.26
N GLY A 119 21.45 7.80 -8.45
CA GLY A 119 22.36 8.70 -7.74
C GLY A 119 21.71 9.49 -6.60
N GLY A 120 20.64 8.94 -6.02
CA GLY A 120 19.95 9.47 -4.83
C GLY A 120 19.23 8.35 -4.08
N HIS A 121 18.22 8.72 -3.28
CA HIS A 121 17.49 7.75 -2.45
C HIS A 121 16.00 7.69 -2.83
N PRO A 122 15.52 6.62 -3.50
CA PRO A 122 14.19 6.59 -4.10
C PRO A 122 13.04 6.52 -3.08
N GLN A 123 13.32 6.16 -1.83
CA GLN A 123 12.35 6.13 -0.74
C GLN A 123 12.13 7.51 -0.10
N LEU A 124 13.03 8.47 -0.35
CA LEU A 124 12.80 9.87 0.03
C LEU A 124 11.96 10.53 -1.06
N ILE A 125 10.81 11.02 -0.66
CA ILE A 125 9.86 11.68 -1.56
C ILE A 125 9.64 13.10 -1.06
N LEU A 126 9.96 14.07 -1.91
CA LEU A 126 9.59 15.46 -1.70
C LEU A 126 8.21 15.68 -2.34
N ILE A 127 7.27 16.19 -1.57
CA ILE A 127 5.90 16.43 -2.01
C ILE A 127 5.66 17.93 -2.01
N HIS A 128 5.13 18.43 -3.12
CA HIS A 128 4.70 19.81 -3.27
C HIS A 128 3.23 19.88 -3.60
N TYR A 129 2.47 20.55 -2.73
CA TYR A 129 1.08 20.90 -2.98
C TYR A 129 1.06 22.31 -3.55
N SER A 130 0.44 22.49 -4.71
CA SER A 130 0.37 23.78 -5.40
C SER A 130 -1.03 24.01 -5.96
N ARG A 131 -1.30 25.25 -6.35
CA ARG A 131 -2.54 25.62 -7.02
C ARG A 131 -2.37 25.52 -8.53
N GLY A 132 -3.33 24.89 -9.20
CA GLY A 132 -3.40 24.79 -10.66
C GLY A 132 -4.69 25.39 -11.21
N GLN A 133 -5.04 24.98 -12.44
CA GLN A 133 -6.32 25.33 -13.05
C GLN A 133 -7.49 24.72 -12.27
N SER A 134 -8.61 25.43 -12.23
CA SER A 134 -9.82 25.01 -11.53
C SER A 134 -10.83 24.38 -12.48
N ILE A 135 -11.42 23.25 -12.08
CA ILE A 135 -12.56 22.62 -12.76
C ILE A 135 -13.69 22.33 -11.77
N ALA A 136 -14.92 22.15 -12.27
CA ALA A 136 -16.05 21.72 -11.45
C ALA A 136 -15.81 20.32 -10.86
N ILE A 137 -16.28 20.08 -9.64
CA ILE A 137 -16.17 18.78 -8.97
C ILE A 137 -17.28 17.86 -9.46
N ALA A 138 -16.93 16.68 -9.96
CA ALA A 138 -17.89 15.64 -10.29
C ALA A 138 -18.62 15.17 -9.01
N PRO A 139 -19.97 15.22 -8.96
CA PRO A 139 -20.73 14.87 -7.75
C PRO A 139 -20.44 13.47 -7.21
N SER A 140 -20.22 12.49 -8.09
CA SER A 140 -19.90 11.10 -7.73
C SER A 140 -18.57 10.96 -6.99
N LEU A 141 -17.63 11.89 -7.22
CA LEU A 141 -16.33 11.89 -6.56
C LEU A 141 -16.34 12.73 -5.27
N ASN A 142 -17.42 13.46 -4.95
CA ASN A 142 -17.48 14.28 -3.74
C ASN A 142 -17.78 13.46 -2.48
N THR A 143 -16.98 12.42 -2.25
CA THR A 143 -17.06 11.54 -1.09
C THR A 143 -15.71 11.54 -0.35
N PRO A 144 -15.70 11.60 1.00
CA PRO A 144 -14.48 11.59 1.78
C PRO A 144 -13.59 10.38 1.47
N ILE A 145 -12.29 10.60 1.25
CA ILE A 145 -11.30 9.54 0.99
C ILE A 145 -10.74 8.91 2.29
N ARG A 146 -11.07 9.51 3.44
CA ARG A 146 -10.53 9.16 4.75
C ARG A 146 -11.61 9.34 5.81
N VAL A 147 -11.59 8.45 6.81
CA VAL A 147 -12.44 8.53 8.01
C VAL A 147 -11.81 9.50 9.01
N TYR A 148 -12.65 10.36 9.60
CA TYR A 148 -12.25 11.35 10.60
C TYR A 148 -13.03 11.11 11.91
N PRO A 149 -12.47 11.47 13.09
CA PRO A 149 -11.17 12.11 13.30
C PRO A 149 -9.99 11.15 13.12
N LEU A 150 -8.81 11.70 12.80
CA LEU A 150 -7.58 10.93 12.70
C LEU A 150 -7.10 10.48 14.09
N ARG A 151 -6.58 9.25 14.19
CA ARG A 151 -5.92 8.79 15.43
C ARG A 151 -4.67 9.64 15.71
N THR A 152 -4.34 9.83 16.98
CA THR A 152 -3.06 10.43 17.34
C THR A 152 -1.96 9.38 17.22
N PRO A 153 -0.93 9.59 16.40
CA PRO A 153 0.23 8.69 16.37
C PRO A 153 0.99 8.80 17.70
N ASN A 154 1.28 7.66 18.31
CA ASN A 154 2.07 7.54 19.56
C ASN A 154 3.35 6.73 19.32
N GLU A 155 3.71 6.53 18.05
CA GLU A 155 4.90 5.80 17.67
C GLU A 155 6.15 6.69 17.80
N PRO A 156 7.25 6.19 18.38
CA PRO A 156 8.47 6.97 18.53
C PRO A 156 9.08 7.32 17.16
N PRO A 157 9.78 8.45 17.03
CA PRO A 157 10.51 8.80 15.81
C PRO A 157 11.56 7.74 15.47
N VAL A 158 11.88 7.59 14.18
CA VAL A 158 12.78 6.54 13.66
C VAL A 158 13.78 7.16 12.69
N PHE A 159 15.05 6.76 12.78
CA PHE A 159 16.04 7.11 11.77
C PHE A 159 15.78 6.32 10.48
N VAL A 160 15.73 7.02 9.35
CA VAL A 160 15.36 6.42 8.05
C VAL A 160 16.55 6.12 7.16
N LEU A 161 17.70 6.75 7.41
CA LEU A 161 18.94 6.58 6.66
C LEU A 161 20.15 6.46 7.58
N GLY A 162 21.27 6.01 7.01
CA GLY A 162 22.54 5.83 7.69
C GLY A 162 22.61 4.55 8.53
N GLU A 163 23.67 4.43 9.33
CA GLU A 163 23.94 3.26 10.18
C GLU A 163 22.84 3.04 11.23
N ARG A 164 22.22 4.12 11.71
CA ARG A 164 21.12 4.07 12.67
C ARG A 164 19.77 3.82 12.02
N SER A 165 19.69 3.58 10.71
CA SER A 165 18.42 3.31 10.04
C SER A 165 17.62 2.20 10.74
N GLY A 166 16.30 2.40 10.88
CA GLY A 166 15.40 1.53 11.62
C GLY A 166 15.45 1.67 13.15
N HIS A 167 16.44 2.36 13.72
CA HIS A 167 16.51 2.57 15.16
C HIS A 167 15.51 3.66 15.60
N LYS A 168 14.80 3.38 16.69
CA LYS A 168 13.89 4.34 17.34
C LYS A 168 14.71 5.39 18.07
N ALA A 169 14.45 6.66 17.78
CA ALA A 169 14.94 7.78 18.56
C ALA A 169 14.03 7.93 19.77
N PHE A 170 14.31 7.18 20.84
CA PHE A 170 13.74 7.50 22.13
C PHE A 170 14.32 8.82 22.59
N PRO A 171 13.51 9.77 23.12
CA PRO A 171 14.05 10.91 23.80
C PRO A 171 14.92 10.37 24.92
N GLN A 172 16.23 10.50 24.76
CA GLN A 172 17.18 10.17 25.80
C GLN A 172 16.86 11.16 26.91
N GLN A 173 16.13 10.69 27.92
CA GLN A 173 16.00 11.41 29.16
C GLN A 173 17.44 11.68 29.60
N ALA A 174 17.86 12.94 29.46
CA ALA A 174 19.08 13.45 30.07
C ALA A 174 18.85 13.33 31.59
N GLY A 175 19.16 12.15 32.09
CA GLY A 175 18.84 11.68 33.42
C GLY A 175 19.54 10.34 33.55
N GLY A 176 20.83 10.42 33.85
CA GLY A 176 21.68 9.25 34.03
C GLY A 176 21.01 8.27 34.98
N VAL A 177 20.74 7.08 34.48
CA VAL A 177 20.51 5.92 35.33
C VAL A 177 21.92 5.46 35.71
N PRO A 178 22.37 5.61 36.97
CA PRO A 178 23.65 5.06 37.36
C PRO A 178 23.53 3.55 37.21
N ARG A 179 24.39 2.97 36.38
CA ARG A 179 24.68 1.53 36.44
C ARG A 179 25.12 1.24 37.89
N PRO A 180 24.45 0.36 38.65
CA PRO A 180 25.04 -0.10 39.89
C PRO A 180 26.15 -1.08 39.52
N ASP A 181 27.38 -0.66 39.83
CA ASP A 181 28.57 -1.48 39.78
C ASP A 181 28.35 -2.80 40.53
N ARG A 182 28.78 -3.88 39.87
CA ARG A 182 28.97 -5.18 40.50
C ARG A 182 30.13 -5.05 41.50
N GLN A 183 29.82 -5.07 42.79
CA GLN A 183 30.73 -5.61 43.80
C GLN A 183 29.97 -6.44 44.86
N PRO A 184 30.62 -7.48 45.43
CA PRO A 184 29.96 -8.56 46.15
C PRO A 184 29.85 -8.28 47.66
N SER A 185 28.75 -8.67 48.30
CA SER A 185 28.71 -8.87 49.76
C SER A 185 27.48 -9.67 50.23
N LEU A 186 27.74 -10.77 50.95
CA LEU A 186 26.89 -11.31 52.03
C LEU A 186 27.13 -10.47 53.31
N PRO A 187 26.47 -10.73 54.47
CA PRO A 187 25.11 -11.19 54.77
C PRO A 187 24.39 -10.27 55.81
N GLY A 188 23.06 -10.40 55.91
CA GLY A 188 22.26 -10.26 57.15
C GLY A 188 22.30 -8.96 57.98
N GLY A 189 21.14 -8.33 58.20
CA GLY A 189 20.99 -7.34 59.26
C GLY A 189 19.67 -6.58 59.22
N MET A 190 18.84 -6.76 60.26
CA MET A 190 17.56 -6.10 60.53
C MET A 190 17.63 -4.57 60.51
N GLY A 191 16.55 -3.93 60.06
CA GLY A 191 16.29 -2.50 60.32
C GLY A 191 15.10 -1.97 59.49
N PRO A 192 13.98 -1.54 60.12
CA PRO A 192 12.78 -1.10 59.41
C PRO A 192 12.86 0.40 59.12
N MET A 193 12.35 0.87 57.97
CA MET A 193 11.75 2.21 57.80
C MET A 193 11.27 2.45 56.35
N GLY A 194 9.95 2.54 56.20
CA GLY A 194 9.21 3.49 55.34
C GLY A 194 9.34 3.42 53.80
N VAL A 195 8.32 2.85 53.11
CA VAL A 195 7.81 3.36 51.80
C VAL A 195 6.33 2.95 51.60
N PRO A 196 5.35 3.88 51.60
CA PRO A 196 3.94 3.57 51.33
C PRO A 196 3.65 3.74 49.83
N HIS A 197 4.06 2.80 48.97
CA HIS A 197 3.64 2.85 47.55
C HIS A 197 3.56 1.52 46.79
N MET A 198 3.98 0.39 47.36
CA MET A 198 3.89 -0.93 46.67
C MET A 198 2.58 -1.70 46.93
N MET A 199 1.70 -1.23 47.82
CA MET A 199 0.50 -2.01 48.18
C MET A 199 -0.68 -1.83 47.20
N ASN A 200 -0.69 -0.75 46.41
CA ASN A 200 -1.85 -0.42 45.56
C ASN A 200 -1.82 -1.11 44.19
N GLN A 201 -0.64 -1.49 43.68
CA GLN A 201 -0.52 -2.17 42.39
C GLN A 201 -0.93 -3.64 42.46
N GLN A 202 -0.66 -4.30 43.59
CA GLN A 202 -1.00 -5.70 43.80
C GLN A 202 -2.50 -5.90 44.11
N ALA A 203 -3.14 -4.93 44.75
CA ALA A 203 -4.59 -4.94 44.99
C ALA A 203 -5.42 -4.75 43.70
N MET A 204 -4.95 -3.92 42.76
CA MET A 204 -5.65 -3.70 41.48
C MET A 204 -5.58 -4.92 40.56
N LEU A 205 -4.44 -5.62 40.53
CA LEU A 205 -4.29 -6.90 39.81
C LEU A 205 -5.16 -8.01 40.41
N ALA A 206 -5.30 -8.06 41.74
CA ALA A 206 -6.19 -9.02 42.41
C ALA A 206 -7.66 -8.76 42.08
N GLN A 207 -8.08 -7.50 41.99
CA GLN A 207 -9.46 -7.13 41.62
C GLN A 207 -9.78 -7.46 40.16
N GLN A 208 -8.81 -7.30 39.24
CA GLN A 208 -8.96 -7.69 37.84
C GLN A 208 -9.09 -9.21 37.68
N ASN A 209 -8.29 -9.99 38.42
CA ASN A 209 -8.37 -11.46 38.38
C ASN A 209 -9.69 -12.00 38.94
N GLN A 210 -10.23 -11.42 40.03
CA GLN A 210 -11.54 -11.81 40.55
C GLN A 210 -12.68 -11.53 39.56
N ARG A 211 -12.58 -10.45 38.78
CA ARG A 211 -13.58 -10.10 37.76
C ARG A 211 -13.55 -11.07 36.58
N MET A 212 -12.38 -11.62 36.24
CA MET A 212 -12.24 -12.65 35.20
C MET A 212 -12.76 -14.01 35.68
N GLU A 213 -12.48 -14.40 36.92
CA GLU A 213 -12.95 -15.68 37.49
C GLU A 213 -14.49 -15.72 37.65
N ALA A 214 -15.13 -14.58 37.93
CA ALA A 214 -16.60 -14.47 38.00
C ALA A 214 -17.28 -14.66 36.63
N LEU A 215 -16.65 -14.17 35.55
CA LEU A 215 -17.12 -14.38 34.17
C LEU A 215 -16.94 -15.84 33.73
N GLU A 216 -15.87 -16.50 34.17
CA GLU A 216 -15.62 -17.92 33.86
C GLU A 216 -16.57 -18.86 34.61
N ARG A 217 -16.98 -18.52 35.85
CA ARG A 217 -18.06 -19.23 36.56
C ARG A 217 -19.41 -19.09 35.87
N GLY A 218 -19.78 -17.89 35.41
CA GLY A 218 -21.04 -17.66 34.70
C GLY A 218 -21.12 -18.35 33.34
N ALA A 219 -20.00 -18.51 32.64
CA ALA A 219 -19.93 -19.24 31.38
C ALA A 219 -20.12 -20.76 31.58
N ARG A 220 -19.53 -21.33 32.63
CA ARG A 220 -19.67 -22.77 32.96
C ARG A 220 -21.06 -23.15 33.45
N GLU A 221 -21.78 -22.23 34.08
CA GLU A 221 -23.15 -22.48 34.55
C GLU A 221 -24.16 -22.51 33.39
N ARG A 222 -23.95 -21.68 32.35
CA ARG A 222 -24.75 -21.72 31.09
C ARG A 222 -24.53 -22.98 30.26
N GLU A 223 -23.33 -23.56 30.28
CA GLU A 223 -23.04 -24.80 29.55
C GLU A 223 -23.68 -26.04 30.17
N ARG A 224 -23.95 -26.04 31.49
CA ARG A 224 -24.60 -27.16 32.19
C ARG A 224 -26.13 -27.10 32.19
N SER A 225 -26.73 -25.93 32.04
CA SER A 225 -28.20 -25.77 31.99
C SER A 225 -28.83 -25.93 30.59
N GLY A 226 -28.02 -26.03 29.53
CA GLY A 226 -28.51 -26.08 28.14
C GLY A 226 -29.00 -27.45 27.64
N SER A 227 -28.92 -28.52 28.44
CA SER A 227 -29.09 -29.90 27.95
C SER A 227 -30.45 -30.57 28.24
N MET A 228 -31.47 -29.84 28.71
CA MET A 228 -32.76 -30.45 29.10
C MET A 228 -34.03 -29.81 28.50
N ASN A 229 -33.95 -28.78 27.65
CA ASN A 229 -35.15 -28.10 27.13
C ASN A 229 -35.26 -28.05 25.59
N ALA A 230 -34.46 -28.82 24.85
CA ALA A 230 -34.49 -28.85 23.38
C ALA A 230 -35.42 -29.94 22.80
N ARG A 231 -36.66 -30.09 23.31
CA ARG A 231 -37.61 -31.05 22.70
C ARG A 231 -39.08 -30.64 22.62
N GLN A 232 -39.45 -29.40 22.90
CA GLN A 232 -40.80 -28.90 22.64
C GLN A 232 -40.76 -27.45 22.16
N GLN A 233 -40.57 -27.27 20.85
CA GLN A 233 -41.24 -26.24 20.03
C GLN A 233 -40.64 -26.31 18.62
N ALA A 234 -41.09 -27.31 17.87
CA ALA A 234 -41.20 -27.16 16.44
C ALA A 234 -42.56 -26.51 16.18
N ARG A 235 -42.56 -25.21 15.81
CA ARG A 235 -43.45 -24.63 14.80
C ARG A 235 -43.18 -23.12 14.63
N GLU A 236 -42.97 -22.77 13.37
CA GLU A 236 -43.29 -21.48 12.74
C GLU A 236 -42.41 -20.27 13.08
N THR A 237 -41.29 -20.11 12.37
CA THR A 237 -41.08 -18.97 11.45
C THR A 237 -39.97 -19.34 10.45
N GLU A 238 -40.32 -19.40 9.16
CA GLU A 238 -39.35 -19.46 8.06
C GLU A 238 -38.94 -18.02 7.71
N GLU A 239 -38.00 -17.43 8.45
CA GLU A 239 -37.36 -16.15 8.11
C GLU A 239 -36.00 -16.09 8.84
N ASP A 240 -34.92 -15.79 8.09
CA ASP A 240 -33.49 -15.66 8.48
C ASP A 240 -32.54 -16.83 8.12
N PHE A 241 -32.49 -17.14 6.81
CA PHE A 241 -31.19 -17.34 6.15
C PHE A 241 -30.37 -16.07 6.31
N PHE A 242 -29.26 -16.06 7.07
CA PHE A 242 -28.05 -15.19 6.96
C PHE A 242 -27.21 -15.19 8.26
N LEU A 243 -27.03 -16.33 8.92
CA LEU A 243 -25.94 -16.44 9.91
C LEU A 243 -24.63 -16.61 9.12
N ASP A 244 -23.90 -15.51 8.98
CA ASP A 244 -22.65 -15.40 8.23
C ASP A 244 -21.66 -16.47 8.70
N ASP A 245 -21.03 -17.18 7.76
CA ASP A 245 -20.02 -18.22 8.02
C ASP A 245 -18.81 -17.68 8.80
N SER A 246 -18.71 -16.34 8.93
CA SER A 246 -17.75 -15.64 9.78
C SER A 246 -18.03 -15.77 11.29
N ASP A 247 -19.29 -15.99 11.72
CA ASP A 247 -19.67 -16.12 13.13
C ASP A 247 -19.45 -17.53 13.70
N LEU A 248 -19.24 -18.53 12.85
CA LEU A 248 -18.91 -19.90 13.26
C LEU A 248 -17.44 -20.07 13.69
N VAL A 249 -16.56 -19.13 13.30
CA VAL A 249 -15.14 -19.18 13.68
C VAL A 249 -14.93 -18.45 15.01
N THR A 250 -15.12 -19.18 16.12
CA THR A 250 -14.89 -18.64 17.46
C THR A 250 -13.47 -18.06 17.60
N SER A 251 -13.30 -16.93 18.31
CA SER A 251 -11.97 -16.33 18.53
C SER A 251 -10.94 -17.31 19.13
N ARG A 252 -11.41 -18.32 19.88
CA ARG A 252 -10.60 -19.43 20.39
C ARG A 252 -10.05 -20.32 19.27
N SER A 253 -10.85 -20.70 18.27
CA SER A 253 -10.39 -21.54 17.17
C SER A 253 -9.37 -20.81 16.30
N LEU A 254 -9.60 -19.51 16.04
CA LEU A 254 -8.66 -18.66 15.33
C LEU A 254 -7.32 -18.51 16.08
N ALA A 255 -7.36 -18.35 17.41
CA ALA A 255 -6.16 -18.27 18.24
C ALA A 255 -5.37 -19.58 18.22
N VAL A 256 -6.05 -20.73 18.32
CA VAL A 256 -5.40 -22.05 18.24
C VAL A 256 -4.79 -22.29 16.86
N ALA A 257 -5.48 -21.91 15.78
CA ALA A 257 -4.96 -22.03 14.42
C ALA A 257 -3.72 -21.14 14.20
N ARG A 258 -3.74 -19.89 14.69
CA ARG A 258 -2.59 -18.99 14.64
C ARG A 258 -1.42 -19.51 15.47
N TYR A 259 -1.69 -20.04 16.65
CA TYR A 259 -0.66 -20.64 17.51
C TYR A 259 0.00 -21.84 16.84
N ARG A 260 -0.78 -22.80 16.29
CA ARG A 260 -0.24 -23.96 15.58
C ARG A 260 0.59 -23.55 14.37
N ARG A 261 0.06 -22.69 13.49
CA ARG A 261 0.77 -22.23 12.30
C ARG A 261 2.06 -21.47 12.64
N ASN A 262 2.03 -20.62 13.67
CA ASN A 262 3.22 -19.91 14.11
C ASN A 262 4.25 -20.87 14.72
N HIS A 263 3.80 -21.86 15.48
CA HIS A 263 4.68 -22.85 16.10
C HIS A 263 5.29 -23.81 15.06
N GLU A 264 4.55 -24.20 14.03
CA GLU A 264 5.08 -24.93 12.87
C GLU A 264 6.15 -24.12 12.14
N PHE A 265 5.87 -22.83 11.90
CA PHE A 265 6.82 -21.93 11.26
C PHE A 265 8.10 -21.72 12.10
N MET A 266 7.97 -21.53 13.41
CA MET A 266 9.14 -21.39 14.28
C MET A 266 9.93 -22.70 14.36
N ASN A 267 9.26 -23.86 14.39
CA ASN A 267 9.94 -25.15 14.30
C ASN A 267 10.72 -25.29 12.99
N GLU A 268 10.15 -24.88 11.85
CA GLU A 268 10.86 -24.88 10.57
C GLU A 268 12.11 -23.97 10.62
N VAL A 269 11.96 -22.74 11.13
CA VAL A 269 13.08 -21.80 11.31
C VAL A 269 14.17 -22.39 12.23
N PHE A 270 13.80 -23.02 13.35
CA PHE A 270 14.77 -23.63 14.27
C PHE A 270 15.39 -24.91 13.73
N MET A 271 14.66 -25.72 12.97
CA MET A 271 15.20 -26.90 12.28
C MET A 271 16.25 -26.49 11.23
N HIS A 272 15.99 -25.41 10.47
CA HIS A 272 16.94 -24.89 9.49
C HIS A 272 18.15 -24.17 10.12
N ALA A 273 17.99 -23.57 11.31
CA ALA A 273 19.08 -22.91 12.03
C ALA A 273 19.93 -23.90 12.84
N GLY A 274 19.35 -25.00 13.33
CA GLY A 274 20.01 -26.00 14.19
C GLY A 274 20.73 -27.12 13.43
N PHE A 275 20.19 -27.53 12.29
CA PHE A 275 20.86 -28.44 11.37
C PHE A 275 21.25 -27.62 10.14
N GLY A 276 22.54 -27.37 9.94
CA GLY A 276 23.11 -26.53 8.88
C GLY A 276 22.83 -26.98 7.43
N MET A 277 21.73 -27.67 7.18
CA MET A 277 21.14 -27.86 5.86
C MET A 277 20.42 -26.57 5.46
N LEU A 278 21.22 -25.60 5.00
CA LEU A 278 20.84 -24.72 3.91
C LEU A 278 20.59 -25.61 2.67
N LYS A 279 19.51 -26.41 2.67
CA LYS A 279 18.89 -26.73 1.39
C LYS A 279 18.48 -25.37 0.86
N GLU A 280 19.22 -24.89 -0.14
CA GLU A 280 18.84 -23.79 -1.02
C GLU A 280 17.32 -23.75 -1.04
N LYS A 281 16.75 -22.65 -0.55
CA LYS A 281 15.32 -22.43 -0.69
C LYS A 281 15.02 -22.73 -2.15
N ALA A 282 14.27 -23.79 -2.43
CA ALA A 282 13.80 -24.02 -3.78
C ALA A 282 13.13 -22.72 -4.19
N ASP A 283 13.65 -22.09 -5.25
CA ASP A 283 13.20 -20.77 -5.65
C ASP A 283 11.67 -20.77 -5.65
N PRO A 284 11.05 -19.73 -5.06
CA PRO A 284 9.60 -19.66 -5.01
C PRO A 284 9.09 -19.88 -6.42
N LYS A 285 8.23 -20.90 -6.60
CA LYS A 285 7.73 -21.27 -7.93
C LYS A 285 7.26 -19.98 -8.61
N PRO A 286 7.79 -19.64 -9.80
CA PRO A 286 7.48 -18.38 -10.44
C PRO A 286 5.97 -18.27 -10.61
N SER A 287 5.43 -17.05 -10.55
CA SER A 287 3.97 -16.81 -10.60
C SER A 287 3.29 -17.41 -11.84
N PHE A 288 4.06 -17.69 -12.89
CA PHE A 288 3.60 -18.32 -14.14
C PHE A 288 3.63 -19.85 -14.12
N SER A 289 4.07 -20.48 -13.02
CA SER A 289 4.06 -21.94 -12.84
C SER A 289 2.64 -22.53 -12.80
N ILE A 290 1.61 -21.69 -12.67
CA ILE A 290 0.21 -22.08 -12.81
C ILE A 290 -0.18 -22.40 -14.26
N PHE A 291 0.61 -21.93 -15.24
CA PHE A 291 0.40 -22.21 -16.64
C PHE A 291 1.36 -23.32 -17.09
N ASP A 292 0.82 -24.39 -17.66
CA ASP A 292 1.65 -25.41 -18.29
C ASP A 292 2.19 -24.85 -19.61
N LYS A 293 3.52 -24.73 -19.69
CA LYS A 293 4.21 -24.25 -20.89
C LYS A 293 3.82 -25.06 -22.13
N LYS A 294 3.59 -26.37 -22.01
CA LYS A 294 3.21 -27.23 -23.13
C LYS A 294 1.82 -26.90 -23.68
N ASP A 295 0.88 -26.58 -22.79
CA ASP A 295 -0.48 -26.18 -23.16
C ASP A 295 -0.52 -24.79 -23.81
N LEU A 296 0.36 -23.89 -23.38
CA LEU A 296 0.52 -22.59 -24.02
C LEU A 296 1.13 -22.70 -25.42
N GLU A 297 2.17 -23.52 -25.59
CA GLU A 297 2.81 -23.74 -26.89
C GLU A 297 1.86 -24.40 -27.90
N SER A 298 1.03 -25.35 -27.47
CA SER A 298 0.01 -25.96 -28.33
C SER A 298 -1.07 -24.96 -28.76
N LYS A 299 -1.53 -24.10 -27.84
CA LYS A 299 -2.48 -23.02 -28.15
C LYS A 299 -1.91 -22.00 -29.13
N ILE A 300 -0.64 -21.64 -28.97
CA ILE A 300 0.06 -20.73 -29.90
C ILE A 300 0.14 -21.36 -31.30
N ALA A 301 0.50 -22.65 -31.40
CA ALA A 301 0.58 -23.34 -32.68
C ALA A 301 -0.79 -23.41 -33.39
N ASN A 302 -1.86 -23.74 -32.65
CA ASN A 302 -3.21 -23.80 -33.19
C ASN A 302 -3.70 -22.42 -33.68
N LEU A 303 -3.46 -21.36 -32.89
CA LEU A 303 -3.82 -20.00 -33.29
C LEU A 303 -3.01 -19.51 -34.50
N ALA A 304 -1.74 -19.92 -34.63
CA ALA A 304 -0.93 -19.58 -35.79
C ALA A 304 -1.48 -20.20 -37.07
N THR A 305 -1.88 -21.47 -37.02
CA THR A 305 -2.52 -22.15 -38.17
C THR A 305 -3.85 -21.52 -38.53
N GLU A 306 -4.67 -21.15 -37.54
CA GLU A 306 -5.96 -20.51 -37.77
C GLU A 306 -5.81 -19.12 -38.41
N VAL A 307 -4.81 -18.34 -37.98
CA VAL A 307 -4.51 -17.04 -38.58
C VAL A 307 -4.04 -17.19 -40.02
N GLU A 308 -3.25 -18.21 -40.34
CA GLU A 308 -2.80 -18.46 -41.72
C GLU A 308 -3.96 -18.86 -42.65
N ASP A 309 -4.85 -19.74 -42.18
CA ASP A 309 -6.03 -20.14 -42.92
C ASP A 309 -7.00 -18.97 -43.15
N LEU A 310 -7.19 -18.11 -42.14
CA LEU A 310 -8.02 -16.91 -42.28
C LEU A 310 -7.41 -15.89 -43.26
N LYS A 311 -6.09 -15.75 -43.28
CA LYS A 311 -5.39 -14.90 -44.26
C LYS A 311 -5.52 -15.45 -45.68
N ARG A 312 -5.38 -16.76 -45.88
CA ARG A 312 -5.58 -17.40 -47.19
C ARG A 312 -7.01 -17.18 -47.69
N LYS A 313 -8.00 -17.41 -46.83
CA LYS A 313 -9.41 -17.19 -47.16
C LYS A 313 -9.73 -15.71 -47.44
N ALA A 314 -9.07 -14.77 -46.76
CA ALA A 314 -9.20 -13.35 -47.04
C ALA A 314 -8.58 -12.96 -48.40
N ALA A 315 -7.40 -13.50 -48.73
CA ALA A 315 -6.74 -13.28 -50.01
C ALA A 315 -7.56 -13.85 -51.19
N GLU A 316 -8.14 -15.04 -51.04
CA GLU A 316 -9.04 -15.64 -52.03
C GLU A 316 -10.29 -14.77 -52.26
N ARG A 317 -10.89 -14.23 -51.20
CA ARG A 317 -12.04 -13.30 -51.31
C ARG A 317 -11.65 -12.00 -51.99
N GLN A 318 -10.45 -11.49 -51.74
CA GLN A 318 -9.96 -10.27 -52.36
C GLN A 318 -9.66 -10.48 -53.84
N ALA A 319 -9.05 -11.61 -54.20
CA ALA A 319 -8.81 -11.99 -55.59
C ALA A 319 -10.11 -12.24 -56.36
N ALA A 320 -11.12 -12.85 -55.75
CA ALA A 320 -12.44 -13.03 -56.36
C ALA A 320 -13.14 -11.68 -56.64
N ARG A 321 -13.06 -10.74 -55.69
CA ARG A 321 -13.59 -9.37 -55.89
C ARG A 321 -12.86 -8.62 -57.00
N GLN A 322 -11.53 -8.72 -57.04
CA GLN A 322 -10.73 -8.09 -58.10
C GLN A 322 -11.01 -8.71 -59.48
N ALA A 323 -11.20 -10.03 -59.56
CA ALA A 323 -11.58 -10.69 -60.81
C ALA A 323 -12.99 -10.30 -61.29
N GLU A 324 -13.94 -10.10 -60.36
CA GLU A 324 -15.27 -9.55 -60.68
C GLU A 324 -15.19 -8.09 -61.18
N GLU A 325 -14.37 -7.26 -60.54
CA GLU A 325 -14.13 -5.87 -60.96
C GLU A 325 -13.44 -5.80 -62.34
N ASP A 326 -12.44 -6.64 -62.61
CA ASP A 326 -11.75 -6.71 -63.91
C ASP A 326 -12.67 -7.21 -65.04
N TYR A 327 -13.59 -8.13 -64.75
CA TYR A 327 -14.59 -8.59 -65.71
C TYR A 327 -15.61 -7.50 -66.06
N GLN A 328 -15.96 -6.63 -65.10
CA GLN A 328 -16.86 -5.50 -65.32
C GLN A 328 -16.21 -4.33 -66.10
N VAL A 329 -14.88 -4.17 -66.02
CA VAL A 329 -14.15 -3.13 -66.75
C VAL A 329 -13.81 -3.55 -68.19
N GLY A 330 -13.70 -4.86 -68.47
CA GLY A 330 -13.42 -5.39 -69.81
C GLY A 330 -14.55 -5.25 -70.84
N ASP A 331 -15.79 -5.01 -70.43
CA ASP A 331 -16.97 -4.89 -71.32
C ASP A 331 -17.25 -3.45 -71.79
N VAL A 332 -16.33 -2.51 -71.52
CA VAL A 332 -16.41 -1.12 -71.99
C VAL A 332 -15.32 -0.83 -73.04
N SER A 333 -15.32 -1.61 -74.13
CA SER A 333 -14.55 -1.27 -75.34
C SER A 333 -15.51 -0.71 -76.39
N MET A 334 -15.73 0.61 -76.36
CA MET A 334 -16.47 1.32 -77.41
C MET A 334 -15.52 1.72 -78.55
N GLU A 335 -15.91 1.30 -79.76
CA GLU A 335 -15.42 1.59 -81.12
C GLU A 335 -14.59 2.88 -81.34
N PRO A 336 -13.58 2.84 -82.25
CA PRO A 336 -12.93 4.05 -82.74
C PRO A 336 -13.77 4.67 -83.87
N LEU A 337 -14.42 5.80 -83.61
CA LEU A 337 -14.98 6.64 -84.68
C LEU A 337 -13.87 7.43 -85.38
N SER A 338 -13.53 6.97 -86.57
CA SER A 338 -12.78 7.72 -87.59
C SER A 338 -13.54 8.99 -87.96
N GLY A 339 -13.01 10.15 -87.60
CA GLY A 339 -13.50 11.46 -88.03
C GLY A 339 -12.53 12.09 -89.04
N GLU A 340 -12.98 12.15 -90.28
CA GLU A 340 -12.34 12.77 -91.44
C GLU A 340 -11.95 14.24 -91.22
N GLY A 341 -10.86 14.64 -91.87
CA GLY A 341 -10.46 16.04 -91.97
C GLY A 341 -11.38 16.84 -92.89
N ILE A 342 -11.61 18.11 -92.54
CA ILE A 342 -12.09 19.13 -93.46
C ILE A 342 -11.30 20.42 -93.18
N ALA A 343 -10.68 20.92 -94.25
CA ALA A 343 -10.07 22.23 -94.36
C ALA A 343 -11.13 23.34 -94.44
N VAL A 344 -10.87 24.50 -93.83
CA VAL A 344 -10.77 25.85 -94.45
C VAL A 344 -10.02 26.76 -93.48
#